data_AF-A0A7M4DJ58-F1
#
_entry.id   AF-A0A7M4DJ58-F1
#
_cell.length_a   1.000
_cell.length_b   1.000
_cell.length_c   1.000
_cell.angle_alpha   90.00
_cell.angle_beta   90.00
_cell.angle_gamma   90.00
#
_symmetry.space_group_name_H-M   'P 1'
#
loop_
_entity.id
_entity.type
_entity.pdbx_description
1 polymer ?
#
loop_
_entity_poly.entity_id
_entity_poly.type
_entity_poly.pdbx_seq_one_letter_code
_entity_poly.pdbx_strand_id
1 'polypeptide(L)'
;MNLEVTVGQEVSAADGALARGARIVAESKITLNGELSSLEGRLSGIGAQWQGQAATAFASLMERWRTDARKIITSLDTFEQNLQSSQSSYTASDEQASSAMSRLQGRLG
;
A
#
# COMPACT_ATOMS: atom_id res chain seq x y z
N MET A 1 -19.99 32.85 6.61
CA MET A 1 -20.03 31.47 6.06
C MET A 1 -18.93 31.39 5.01
N ASN A 2 -17.96 30.47 5.09
CA ASN A 2 -17.35 29.80 3.90
C ASN A 2 -15.98 29.13 4.14
N LEU A 3 -15.20 29.41 5.20
CA LEU A 3 -13.93 28.69 5.39
C LEU A 3 -14.09 27.30 5.99
N GLU A 4 -14.93 27.14 7.03
CA GLU A 4 -15.11 25.87 7.75
C GLU A 4 -15.68 24.73 6.88
N VAL A 5 -16.68 25.06 6.05
CA VAL A 5 -17.31 24.10 5.13
C VAL A 5 -16.34 23.65 4.03
N THR A 6 -15.44 24.55 3.59
CA THR A 6 -14.47 24.23 2.54
C THR A 6 -13.37 23.29 3.05
N VAL A 7 -12.84 23.54 4.25
CA VAL A 7 -11.80 22.68 4.87
C VAL A 7 -12.34 21.27 5.15
N GLY A 8 -13.56 21.14 5.69
CA GLY A 8 -14.16 19.82 5.95
C GLY A 8 -14.41 19.01 4.67
N GLN A 9 -14.76 19.66 3.55
CA GLN A 9 -14.92 18.99 2.27
C GLN A 9 -13.59 18.53 1.66
N GLU A 10 -12.53 19.33 1.77
CA GLU A 10 -11.19 18.95 1.31
C GLU A 10 -10.62 17.75 2.08
N VAL A 11 -10.78 17.73 3.41
CA VAL A 11 -10.35 16.61 4.26
C VAL A 11 -11.10 15.33 3.91
N SER A 12 -12.43 15.38 3.79
CA SER A 12 -13.23 14.23 3.39
C SER A 12 -12.85 13.68 2.01
N ALA A 13 -12.54 14.56 1.05
CA ALA A 13 -12.08 14.17 -0.27
C ALA A 13 -10.70 13.48 -0.22
N ALA A 14 -9.79 14.00 0.61
CA ALA A 14 -8.46 13.43 0.82
C ALA A 14 -8.53 12.04 1.49
N ASP A 15 -9.34 11.87 2.53
CA ASP A 15 -9.57 10.59 3.21
C ASP A 15 -10.12 9.54 2.23
N GLY A 16 -11.11 9.94 1.41
CA GLY A 16 -11.65 9.09 0.37
C GLY A 16 -10.61 8.70 -0.69
N ALA A 17 -9.68 9.60 -1.03
CA ALA A 17 -8.60 9.30 -1.97
C ALA A 17 -7.56 8.34 -1.38
N LEU A 18 -7.17 8.51 -0.11
CA LEU A 18 -6.24 7.62 0.59
C LEU A 18 -6.80 6.19 0.71
N ALA A 19 -8.06 6.06 1.11
CA ALA A 19 -8.72 4.76 1.21
C ALA A 19 -8.82 4.04 -0.16
N ARG A 20 -9.13 4.77 -1.23
CA ARG A 20 -9.12 4.23 -2.61
C ARG A 20 -7.72 3.82 -3.04
N GLY A 21 -6.72 4.64 -2.75
CA GLY A 21 -5.32 4.33 -3.04
C GLY A 21 -4.88 3.03 -2.37
N ALA A 22 -5.17 2.87 -1.07
CA ALA A 22 -4.84 1.65 -0.33
C ALA A 22 -5.47 0.39 -0.96
N ARG A 23 -6.75 0.48 -1.36
CA ARG A 23 -7.42 -0.63 -2.07
C ARG A 23 -6.74 -0.98 -3.40
N ILE A 24 -6.43 0.03 -4.22
CA ILE A 24 -5.76 -0.18 -5.51
C ILE A 24 -4.38 -0.85 -5.31
N VAL A 25 -3.63 -0.44 -4.29
CA VAL A 25 -2.34 -1.05 -3.93
C VAL A 25 -2.54 -2.51 -3.53
N ALA A 26 -3.54 -2.81 -2.69
CA ALA A 26 -3.84 -4.17 -2.28
C ALA A 26 -4.22 -5.08 -3.47
N GLU A 27 -5.07 -4.60 -4.38
CA GLU A 27 -5.44 -5.32 -5.61
C GLU A 27 -4.24 -5.55 -6.54
N SER A 28 -3.41 -4.52 -6.72
CA SER A 28 -2.18 -4.59 -7.52
C SER A 28 -1.19 -5.58 -6.93
N LYS A 29 -1.05 -5.62 -5.60
CA LYS A 29 -0.21 -6.58 -4.88
C LYS A 29 -0.65 -8.02 -5.12
N ILE A 30 -1.96 -8.30 -5.05
CA ILE A 30 -2.52 -9.64 -5.32
C ILE A 30 -2.20 -10.06 -6.76
N THR A 31 -2.47 -9.17 -7.71
CA THR A 31 -2.23 -9.41 -9.14
C THR A 31 -0.75 -9.71 -9.39
N LEU A 32 0.13 -8.84 -8.90
CA LEU A 32 1.57 -8.97 -9.08
C LEU A 32 2.12 -10.24 -8.41
N ASN A 33 1.64 -10.61 -7.22
CA ASN A 33 2.06 -11.85 -6.58
C ASN A 33 1.70 -13.09 -7.43
N GLY A 34 0.52 -13.06 -8.07
CA GLY A 34 0.11 -14.10 -9.02
C GLY A 34 1.02 -14.17 -10.25
N GLU A 35 1.35 -13.01 -10.84
CA GLU A 35 2.28 -12.92 -11.99
C GLU A 35 3.69 -13.42 -11.64
N LEU A 36 4.21 -13.01 -10.48
CA LEU A 36 5.51 -13.45 -9.97
C LEU A 36 5.55 -14.97 -9.74
N SER A 37 4.49 -15.52 -9.15
CA SER A 37 4.36 -16.97 -8.94
C SER A 37 4.28 -17.74 -10.26
N SER A 38 3.54 -17.22 -11.24
CA SER A 38 3.44 -17.83 -12.58
C SER A 38 4.80 -17.84 -13.28
N LEU A 39 5.54 -16.74 -13.22
CA LEU A 39 6.87 -16.65 -13.82
C LEU A 39 7.87 -17.58 -13.09
N GLU A 40 7.82 -17.68 -11.77
CA GLU A 40 8.63 -18.66 -11.01
C GLU A 40 8.38 -20.09 -11.49
N GLY A 41 7.11 -20.47 -11.67
CA GLY A 41 6.74 -21.79 -12.19
C GLY A 41 7.29 -22.06 -13.60
N ARG A 42 7.21 -21.07 -14.51
CA ARG A 42 7.78 -21.18 -15.86
C ARG A 42 9.30 -21.33 -15.83
N LEU A 43 9.98 -20.53 -15.00
CA LEU A 43 11.43 -20.61 -14.81
C LEU A 43 11.83 -21.99 -14.29
N SER A 44 11.15 -22.49 -13.25
CA SER A 44 11.41 -23.81 -12.67
C SER A 44 11.27 -24.94 -13.69
N GLY A 45 10.29 -24.85 -14.60
CA GLY A 45 10.09 -25.85 -15.66
C GLY A 45 11.26 -25.92 -16.65
N ILE A 46 11.85 -24.78 -16.99
CA ILE A 46 13.00 -24.71 -17.91
C ILE A 46 14.28 -25.15 -17.19
N GLY A 47 14.47 -24.72 -15.94
CA GLY A 47 15.68 -25.03 -15.16
C GLY A 47 15.87 -26.52 -14.86
N ALA A 48 14.80 -27.31 -14.89
CA ALA A 48 14.87 -28.77 -14.71
C ALA A 48 15.73 -29.49 -15.77
N GLN A 49 15.96 -28.85 -16.93
CA GLN A 49 16.80 -29.39 -18.00
C GLN A 49 18.30 -29.07 -17.80
N TRP A 50 18.65 -28.15 -16.89
CA TRP A 50 20.03 -27.70 -16.73
C TRP A 50 20.77 -28.59 -15.73
N GLN A 51 22.01 -28.94 -16.07
CA GLN A 51 22.88 -29.82 -15.28
C GLN A 51 24.26 -29.19 -15.12
N GLY A 52 25.02 -29.65 -14.14
CA GLY A 52 26.37 -29.15 -13.86
C GLY A 52 26.39 -27.66 -13.51
N GLN A 53 27.33 -26.91 -14.09
CA GLN A 53 27.49 -25.48 -13.76
C GLN A 53 26.25 -24.62 -14.09
N ALA A 54 25.48 -25.00 -15.11
CA ALA A 54 24.24 -24.30 -15.45
C ALA A 54 23.18 -24.44 -14.36
N ALA A 55 23.10 -25.60 -13.70
CA ALA A 55 22.19 -25.83 -12.57
C ALA A 55 22.52 -24.91 -11.39
N THR A 56 23.82 -24.74 -11.08
CA THR A 56 24.27 -23.82 -10.03
C THR A 56 23.90 -22.38 -10.35
N ALA A 57 24.17 -21.91 -11.58
CA ALA A 57 23.81 -20.56 -12.00
C ALA A 57 22.30 -20.31 -11.94
N PHE A 58 21.49 -21.31 -12.30
CA PHE A 58 20.03 -21.24 -12.18
C PHE A 58 19.56 -21.18 -10.74
N ALA A 59 20.15 -21.97 -9.84
CA ALA A 59 19.80 -21.93 -8.43
C ALA A 59 20.02 -20.52 -7.85
N SER A 60 21.15 -19.88 -8.17
CA SER A 60 21.44 -18.50 -7.79
C SER A 60 20.45 -17.51 -8.41
N LEU A 61 20.07 -17.69 -9.68
CA LEU A 61 19.04 -16.88 -10.32
C LEU A 61 17.70 -17.00 -9.60
N MET A 62 17.27 -18.20 -9.26
CA MET A 62 16.00 -18.46 -8.59
C MET A 62 15.97 -17.92 -7.16
N GLU A 63 17.10 -17.98 -6.44
CA GLU A 63 17.23 -17.34 -5.13
C GLU A 63 17.06 -15.82 -5.22
N ARG A 64 17.73 -15.20 -6.20
CA ARG A 64 17.63 -13.77 -6.44
C ARG A 64 16.22 -13.37 -6.88
N TRP A 65 15.61 -14.14 -7.79
CA TRP A 65 14.22 -13.97 -8.20
C TRP A 65 13.27 -13.93 -7.01
N ARG A 66 13.30 -14.95 -6.15
CA ARG A 66 12.47 -15.01 -4.94
C ARG A 66 12.72 -13.84 -3.99
N THR A 67 13.98 -13.43 -3.86
CA THR A 67 14.36 -12.31 -3.01
C THR A 67 13.79 -10.99 -3.52
N ASP A 68 13.93 -10.73 -4.82
CA ASP A 68 13.46 -9.49 -5.41
C ASP A 68 11.92 -9.45 -5.49
N ALA A 69 11.27 -10.58 -5.78
CA ALA A 69 9.82 -10.75 -5.69
C ALA A 69 9.28 -10.38 -4.30
N ARG A 70 9.88 -10.94 -3.23
CA ARG A 70 9.50 -10.61 -1.84
C ARG A 70 9.67 -9.14 -1.53
N LYS A 71 10.79 -8.51 -1.94
CA LYS A 71 11.01 -7.07 -1.70
C LYS A 71 9.91 -6.21 -2.30
N ILE A 72 9.45 -6.54 -3.51
CA ILE A 72 8.38 -5.78 -4.17
C ILE A 72 7.07 -5.92 -3.39
N ILE A 73 6.69 -7.14 -3.02
CA ILE A 73 5.46 -7.38 -2.25
C ILE A 73 5.51 -6.68 -0.89
N THR A 74 6.61 -6.79 -0.15
CA THR A 74 6.78 -6.09 1.14
C THR A 74 6.74 -4.58 0.99
N SER A 75 7.24 -4.03 -0.12
CA SER A 75 7.17 -2.59 -0.40
C SER A 75 5.74 -2.14 -0.65
N LEU A 76 4.93 -2.95 -1.36
CA LEU A 76 3.51 -2.69 -1.56
C LEU A 76 2.71 -2.82 -0.27
N ASP A 77 3.01 -3.80 0.59
CA ASP A 77 2.42 -3.92 1.93
C ASP A 77 2.70 -2.67 2.78
N THR A 78 3.97 -2.23 2.78
CA THR A 78 4.37 -1.02 3.53
C THR A 78 3.65 0.21 2.98
N PHE A 79 3.53 0.32 1.67
CA PHE A 79 2.84 1.44 1.05
C PHE A 79 1.33 1.45 1.37
N GLU A 80 0.67 0.30 1.30
CA GLU A 80 -0.73 0.12 1.73
C GLU A 80 -0.93 0.56 3.18
N GLN A 81 -0.09 0.09 4.10
CA GLN A 81 -0.15 0.45 5.52
C GLN A 81 0.09 1.94 5.75
N ASN A 82 1.01 2.57 5.00
CA ASN A 82 1.25 4.00 5.08
C ASN A 82 0.03 4.81 4.63
N LEU A 83 -0.69 4.37 3.59
CA LEU A 83 -1.93 5.01 3.14
C LEU A 83 -3.04 4.90 4.19
N GLN A 84 -3.22 3.73 4.79
CA GLN A 84 -4.21 3.50 5.86
C GLN A 84 -3.88 4.30 7.14
N SER A 85 -2.60 4.38 7.50
CA SER A 85 -2.13 5.15 8.65
C SER A 85 -2.29 6.66 8.42
N SER A 86 -2.04 7.12 7.19
CA SER A 86 -2.26 8.52 6.82
C SER A 86 -3.74 8.86 6.94
N GLN A 87 -4.63 8.02 6.40
CA GLN A 87 -6.09 8.20 6.54
C GLN A 87 -6.50 8.31 8.01
N SER A 88 -6.05 7.39 8.86
CA SER A 88 -6.37 7.39 10.29
C SER A 88 -5.88 8.67 11.00
N SER A 89 -4.70 9.16 10.61
CA SER A 89 -4.11 10.37 11.17
C SER A 89 -4.87 11.65 10.75
N TYR A 90 -5.34 11.69 9.50
CA TYR A 90 -6.17 12.79 9.00
C TYR A 90 -7.51 12.85 9.73
N THR A 91 -8.23 11.73 9.83
CA THR A 91 -9.51 11.65 10.56
C THR A 91 -9.35 12.06 12.03
N ALA A 92 -8.32 11.58 12.72
CA ALA A 92 -8.09 11.93 14.13
C ALA A 92 -7.77 13.43 14.33
N SER A 93 -7.05 14.05 13.39
CA SER A 93 -6.72 15.48 13.44
C SER A 93 -7.97 16.34 13.24
N ASP A 94 -8.86 15.93 12.34
CA ASP A 94 -10.14 16.61 12.08
C ASP A 94 -11.10 16.55 13.28
N GLU A 95 -11.26 15.36 13.88
CA GLU A 95 -12.09 15.18 15.08
C GLU A 95 -11.64 16.07 16.25
N GLN A 96 -10.32 16.21 16.42
CA GLN A 96 -9.73 17.09 17.45
C GLN A 96 -10.02 18.57 17.17
N ALA A 97 -9.87 19.01 15.92
CA ALA A 97 -10.14 20.39 15.51
C ALA A 97 -11.63 20.74 15.69
N SER A 98 -12.52 19.87 15.23
CA SER A 98 -13.97 20.00 15.38
C SER A 98 -14.40 20.05 16.85
N SER A 99 -13.83 19.16 17.68
CA SER A 99 -14.10 19.14 19.12
C SER A 99 -13.62 20.42 19.82
N ALA A 100 -12.45 20.92 19.47
CA ALA A 100 -11.91 22.16 20.03
C ALA A 100 -12.77 23.38 19.65
N MET A 101 -13.22 23.43 18.39
CA MET A 101 -14.10 24.50 17.90
C MET A 101 -15.47 24.46 18.57
N SER A 102 -16.07 23.28 18.71
CA SER A 102 -17.36 23.09 19.40
C SER A 102 -17.29 23.57 20.86
N ARG A 103 -16.18 23.29 21.54
CA ARG A 103 -15.93 23.78 22.92
C ARG A 103 -15.78 25.30 22.97
N LEU A 104 -15.15 25.91 21.98
CA LEU A 104 -15.03 27.37 21.91
C LEU A 104 -16.40 28.01 21.67
N GLN A 105 -17.19 27.50 20.73
CA GLN A 105 -18.53 28.00 20.45
C GLN A 105 -19.44 27.92 21.68
N GLY A 106 -19.42 26.80 22.41
CA GLY A 106 -20.19 26.64 23.65
C GLY A 106 -19.74 27.53 24.82
N ARG A 107 -18.59 28.21 24.72
CA ARG A 107 -18.13 29.21 25.70
C ARG A 107 -18.46 30.65 25.30
N LEU A 108 -18.78 30.87 24.03
CA LEU A 108 -19.05 32.20 23.47
C LEU A 108 -20.56 32.46 23.26
N GLY A 109 -21.40 31.44 23.41
CA GLY A 109 -22.86 31.55 23.56
C GLY A 109 -23.27 31.37 25.01
#